data_AF-A0A1A0TMJ4-F1
#
_entry.id   AF-A0A1A0TMJ4-F1
#
_cell.length_a   1.000
_cell.length_b   1.000
_cell.length_c   1.000
_cell.angle_alpha   90.00
_cell.angle_beta   90.00
_cell.angle_gamma   90.00
#
_symmetry.space_group_name_H-M   'P 1'
#
loop_
_entity.id
_entity.type
_entity.pdbx_description
1 polymer ?
#
loop_
_entity_poly.entity_id
_entity_poly.type
_entity_poly.pdbx_seq_one_letter_code
_entity_poly.pdbx_strand_id
1 'polypeptide(L)'
;MRQQLRAAILDLAGRRGPDKTICPSDAARAVGGADWRDLMDDARDVARELARVDEVEITQKGERVDPEADWRGPIRIRITKR
;
A
#
# COMPACT_ATOMS: atom_id res chain seq x y z
N MET A 1 -10.38 11.20 1.87
CA MET A 1 -9.85 9.94 2.43
C MET A 1 -9.01 9.14 1.43
N ARG A 2 -9.56 8.54 0.37
CA ARG A 2 -8.77 7.73 -0.60
C ARG A 2 -7.60 8.47 -1.25
N GLN A 3 -7.76 9.75 -1.61
CA GLN A 3 -6.65 10.57 -2.12
C GLN A 3 -5.53 10.77 -1.08
N GLN A 4 -5.88 10.90 0.21
CA GLN A 4 -4.90 11.03 1.29
C GLN A 4 -4.16 9.70 1.50
N LEU A 5 -4.87 8.58 1.43
CA LEU A 5 -4.26 7.24 1.48
C LEU A 5 -3.31 7.02 0.31
N ARG A 6 -3.68 7.46 -0.90
CA ARG A 6 -2.81 7.40 -2.08
C ARG A 6 -1.52 8.19 -1.84
N ALA A 7 -1.65 9.45 -1.42
CA ALA A 7 -0.49 10.29 -1.12
C ALA A 7 0.38 9.68 0.00
N ALA A 8 -0.23 9.14 1.05
CA ALA A 8 0.48 8.51 2.15
C ALA A 8 1.22 7.23 1.73
N ILE A 9 0.62 6.38 0.90
CA ILE A 9 1.29 5.17 0.38
C ILE A 9 2.53 5.57 -0.44
N LEU A 10 2.38 6.52 -1.37
CA LEU A 10 3.49 6.97 -2.21
C LEU A 10 4.60 7.65 -1.41
N ASP A 11 4.25 8.54 -0.48
CA ASP A 11 5.22 9.24 0.36
C ASP A 11 5.97 8.27 1.28
N LEU A 12 5.26 7.39 1.99
CA LEU A 12 5.88 6.45 2.92
C LEU A 12 6.74 5.40 2.19
N ALA A 13 6.25 4.84 1.07
CA ALA A 13 7.02 3.89 0.26
C ALA A 13 8.22 4.58 -0.39
N GLY A 14 8.04 5.78 -0.94
CA GLY A 14 9.11 6.58 -1.56
C GLY A 14 10.23 6.94 -0.58
N ARG A 15 9.89 7.41 0.63
CA ARG A 15 10.89 7.71 1.68
C ARG A 15 11.72 6.50 2.08
N ARG A 16 11.15 5.29 2.04
CA ARG A 16 11.85 4.05 2.37
C ARG A 16 12.73 3.53 1.23
N GLY A 17 12.42 3.91 -0.01
CA GLY A 17 13.13 3.47 -1.21
C GLY A 17 12.73 2.07 -1.69
N PRO A 18 13.24 1.64 -2.87
CA PRO A 18 12.80 0.42 -3.56
C PRO A 18 13.14 -0.89 -2.84
N ASP A 19 14.15 -0.89 -1.98
CA ASP A 19 14.61 -2.08 -1.23
C ASP A 19 13.82 -2.33 0.05
N LYS A 20 12.90 -1.43 0.39
CA LYS A 20 12.12 -1.45 1.63
C LYS A 20 10.63 -1.40 1.31
N THR A 21 9.83 -1.84 2.26
CA THR A 21 8.39 -1.96 2.08
C THR A 21 7.64 -1.30 3.22
N ILE A 22 6.40 -0.90 2.97
CA ILE A 22 5.38 -0.55 3.96
C ILE A 22 4.26 -1.60 3.96
N CYS A 23 3.24 -1.44 4.79
CA CYS A 23 1.97 -2.17 4.70
C CYS A 23 0.76 -1.20 4.64
N PRO A 24 -0.45 -1.66 4.31
CA PRO A 24 -1.65 -0.80 4.27
C PRO A 24 -1.89 -0.05 5.57
N SER A 25 -1.62 -0.69 6.71
CA SER A 25 -1.82 -0.08 8.02
C SER A 25 -0.86 1.07 8.32
N ASP A 26 0.29 1.17 7.64
CA ASP A 26 1.19 2.32 7.78
C ASP A 26 0.51 3.58 7.22
N ALA A 27 -0.04 3.50 6.00
CA ALA A 27 -0.78 4.60 5.39
C ALA A 27 -2.10 4.90 6.11
N ALA A 28 -2.84 3.87 6.52
CA ALA A 28 -4.08 4.04 7.27
C ALA A 28 -3.84 4.78 8.59
N ARG A 29 -2.77 4.45 9.34
CA ARG A 29 -2.41 5.16 10.58
C ARG A 29 -2.02 6.62 10.33
N ALA A 30 -1.25 6.86 9.26
CA ALA A 30 -0.84 8.22 8.90
C ALA A 30 -2.04 9.12 8.56
N VAL A 31 -3.11 8.56 8.01
CA VAL A 31 -4.30 9.32 7.57
C VAL A 31 -5.40 9.34 8.63
N GLY A 32 -5.70 8.21 9.26
CA GLY A 32 -6.87 8.02 10.14
C GLY A 32 -6.59 8.11 11.63
N GLY A 33 -5.34 8.21 12.07
CA GLY A 33 -5.00 8.36 13.49
C GLY A 33 -5.57 7.23 14.36
N ALA A 34 -6.45 7.56 15.31
CA ALA A 34 -7.09 6.57 16.19
C ALA A 34 -8.05 5.63 15.45
N ASP A 35 -8.71 6.13 14.41
CA ASP A 35 -9.75 5.44 13.64
C ASP A 35 -9.19 4.74 12.39
N TRP A 36 -7.87 4.55 12.34
CA TRP A 36 -7.19 3.98 11.18
C TRP A 36 -7.70 2.61 10.73
N ARG A 37 -8.32 1.85 11.65
CA ARG A 37 -8.87 0.52 11.33
C ARG A 37 -10.00 0.61 10.32
N ASP A 38 -10.78 1.68 10.35
CA ASP A 38 -11.90 1.91 9.43
C ASP A 38 -11.40 2.21 8.00
N LEU A 39 -10.12 2.57 7.85
CA LEU A 39 -9.48 2.85 6.57
C LEU A 39 -8.74 1.64 5.98
N MET A 40 -8.77 0.46 6.62
CA MET A 40 -7.96 -0.68 6.19
C MET A 40 -8.35 -1.20 4.80
N ASP A 41 -9.65 -1.31 4.52
CA ASP A 41 -10.14 -1.79 3.22
C ASP A 41 -9.82 -0.77 2.14
N ASP A 42 -10.07 0.51 2.39
CA ASP A 42 -9.69 1.61 1.50
C ASP A 42 -8.18 1.63 1.22
N ALA A 43 -7.33 1.41 2.23
CA ALA A 43 -5.88 1.40 2.05
C ALA A 43 -5.41 0.22 1.19
N ARG A 44 -6.06 -0.95 1.32
CA ARG A 44 -5.79 -2.12 0.46
C ARG A 44 -6.23 -1.85 -0.98
N ASP A 45 -7.40 -1.26 -1.18
CA ASP A 45 -7.91 -0.97 -2.53
C ASP A 45 -7.08 0.10 -3.24
N VAL A 46 -6.67 1.16 -2.53
CA VAL A 46 -5.76 2.17 -3.07
C VAL A 46 -4.39 1.57 -3.41
N ALA A 47 -3.89 0.63 -2.61
CA ALA A 47 -2.66 -0.10 -2.95
C ALA A 47 -2.81 -0.88 -4.25
N ARG A 48 -3.94 -1.58 -4.46
CA ARG A 48 -4.23 -2.27 -5.74
C ARG A 48 -4.29 -1.28 -6.90
N GLU A 49 -4.95 -0.13 -6.73
CA GLU A 49 -5.03 0.92 -7.75
C GLU A 49 -3.66 1.43 -8.18
N LEU A 50 -2.79 1.69 -7.20
CA LEU A 50 -1.41 2.09 -7.45
C LEU A 50 -0.61 1.00 -8.17
N ALA A 51 -0.83 -0.26 -7.81
CA ALA A 51 -0.13 -1.37 -8.43
C ALA A 51 -0.59 -1.63 -9.87
N ARG A 52 -1.88 -1.40 -10.18
CA ARG A 52 -2.41 -1.46 -11.56
C ARG A 52 -1.74 -0.48 -12.51
N VAL A 53 -1.29 0.67 -12.01
CA VAL A 53 -0.61 1.70 -12.81
C VAL A 53 0.91 1.68 -12.65
N ASP A 54 1.46 0.58 -12.12
CA ASP A 54 2.89 0.37 -11.89
C ASP A 54 3.56 1.51 -11.09
N GLU A 55 2.84 2.12 -10.14
CA GLU A 55 3.42 3.10 -9.18
C GLU A 55 3.92 2.44 -7.89
N VAL A 56 3.37 1.27 -7.54
CA VAL A 56 3.89 0.40 -6.47
C VAL A 56 3.87 -1.06 -6.89
N GLU A 57 4.68 -1.87 -6.23
CA GLU A 57 4.59 -3.33 -6.30
C GLU A 57 4.01 -3.85 -4.98
N ILE A 58 3.16 -4.86 -5.11
CA ILE A 58 2.60 -5.58 -3.99
C ILE A 58 3.25 -6.95 -3.91
N THR A 59 3.72 -7.30 -2.72
CA THR A 59 4.20 -8.65 -2.43
C THR A 59 3.47 -9.28 -1.26
N GLN A 60 3.36 -10.60 -1.30
CA GLN A 60 2.87 -11.42 -0.21
C GLN A 60 3.81 -12.59 0.01
N LYS A 61 4.27 -12.77 1.26
CA LYS A 61 5.29 -13.78 1.61
C LYS A 61 6.56 -13.69 0.75
N GLY A 62 6.91 -12.48 0.32
CA GLY A 62 8.08 -12.20 -0.53
C GLY A 62 7.81 -12.27 -2.03
N GLU A 63 6.69 -12.87 -2.45
CA GLU A 63 6.36 -13.05 -3.87
C GLU A 63 5.49 -11.89 -4.38
N ARG A 64 5.76 -11.41 -5.60
CA ARG A 64 4.88 -10.45 -6.27
C ARG A 64 3.52 -11.10 -6.53
N VAL A 65 2.46 -10.38 -6.21
CA VAL A 65 1.08 -10.83 -6.47
C VAL A 65 0.38 -9.92 -7.48
N ASP A 66 -0.55 -10.49 -8.22
CA ASP A 66 -1.41 -9.77 -9.15
C ASP A 66 -2.38 -8.85 -8.35
N PRO A 67 -2.45 -7.54 -8.67
CA PRO A 67 -3.40 -6.61 -8.07
C PRO A 67 -4.87 -6.98 -8.25
N GLU A 68 -5.22 -7.88 -9.17
CA GLU A 68 -6.59 -8.37 -9.39
C GLU A 68 -6.89 -9.70 -8.68
N ALA A 69 -5.88 -10.38 -8.14
CA ALA A 69 -6.08 -11.65 -7.45
C ALA A 69 -6.81 -11.48 -6.10
N ASP A 70 -7.53 -12.54 -5.69
CA ASP A 70 -7.98 -12.65 -4.30
C ASP A 70 -6.79 -13.05 -3.41
N TRP A 71 -6.55 -12.24 -2.39
CA TRP A 71 -5.36 -12.27 -1.54
C TRP A 71 -5.81 -11.99 -0.11
N ARG A 72 -5.35 -12.84 0.81
CA ARG A 72 -5.80 -12.80 2.20
C ARG A 72 -4.62 -12.59 3.13
N GLY A 73 -4.82 -11.74 4.14
CA GLY A 73 -3.83 -11.51 5.18
C GLY A 73 -2.78 -10.44 4.83
N PRO A 74 -1.61 -10.49 5.50
CA PRO A 74 -0.59 -9.45 5.44
C PRO A 74 0.09 -9.37 4.09
N ILE A 75 0.31 -8.12 3.66
CA ILE A 75 0.87 -7.77 2.36
C ILE A 75 1.84 -6.61 2.51
N ARG A 76 2.78 -6.50 1.59
CA ARG A 76 3.83 -5.48 1.57
C ARG A 76 3.71 -4.66 0.30
N ILE A 77 3.99 -3.36 0.43
CA ILE A 77 3.94 -2.40 -0.67
C ILE A 77 5.34 -1.77 -0.77
N ARG A 78 5.93 -1.76 -1.97
CA ARG A 78 7.17 -1.03 -2.26
C ARG A 78 6.99 -0.16 -3.50
N ILE A 79 7.75 0.92 -3.61
CA ILE A 79 7.72 1.77 -4.81
C ILE A 79 8.30 0.98 -6.01
N THR A 80 7.65 1.02 -7.17
CA THR A 80 8.11 0.31 -8.39
C THR A 80 9.15 1.08 -9.17
N LYS A 81 9.15 2.42 -9.08
CA LYS A 81 10.05 3.24 -9.89
C LYS A 81 11.31 3.69 -9.15
N ARG A 82 12.39 3.44 -9.90
CA ARG A 82 13.80 3.82 -9.76
C ARG A 82 14.00 5.31 -9.50
#